data_AF-A0A2S5LT09-F1
#
_entry.id   AF-A0A2S5LT09-F1
#
_cell.length_a   1.000
_cell.length_b   1.000
_cell.length_c   1.000
_cell.angle_alpha   90.00
_cell.angle_beta   90.00
_cell.angle_gamma   90.00
#
_symmetry.space_group_name_H-M   'P 1'
#
loop_
_entity.id
_entity.type
_entity.pdbx_description
1 polymer ?
#
loop_
_entity_poly.entity_id
_entity_poly.type
_entity_poly.pdbx_seq_one_letter_code
_entity_poly.pdbx_strand_id
1 'polypeptide(L)'
;MKKFHIIILLLMLTEYVKASEDNTFYDQLNVGGFSSAAITLHRDAKAEAAINELNLLLSWNNHSRLSFFSELEIERPLAWNDNERYSRKESKLDLERLYFDYNLSEVVNFRFGRFLTPNSRWNLFRAPPLMWTNSRPLATSRLFPIATNGITLHGALPFKNVELEYKLFTELLEDQQQDNNELQFEHVRGARFSVKSDSDIGISILSFSERDAFNGLSGASYRMLGLDFVTNLYETEISGEVFQRFTSKGKEGGSGAYIQTAVPIKGNWYWITRLESLNRPNEGVSSTGRCNTRFESFCW
;
A
#
# COMPACT_ATOMS: atom_id res chain seq x y z
N MET A 1 39.12 19.07 -12.05
CA MET A 1 38.26 18.63 -10.93
C MET A 1 36.96 18.10 -11.51
N LYS A 2 36.69 16.82 -11.28
CA LYS A 2 35.71 16.01 -12.03
C LYS A 2 34.28 16.37 -11.59
N LYS A 3 33.48 16.84 -12.54
CA LYS A 3 32.03 17.05 -12.41
C LYS A 3 31.34 15.70 -12.50
N PHE A 4 30.52 15.34 -11.51
CA PHE A 4 29.57 14.23 -11.63
C PHE A 4 28.25 14.81 -12.12
N HIS A 5 27.76 14.30 -13.25
CA HIS A 5 26.40 14.51 -13.75
C HIS A 5 25.58 13.30 -13.35
N ILE A 6 24.44 13.51 -12.70
CA ILE A 6 23.40 12.49 -12.56
C ILE A 6 22.40 12.75 -13.70
N ILE A 7 22.26 11.77 -14.57
CA ILE A 7 21.29 11.76 -15.66
C ILE A 7 20.04 11.05 -15.12
N ILE A 8 18.95 11.80 -14.93
CA ILE A 8 17.62 11.25 -14.74
C ILE A 8 17.02 11.09 -16.13
N LEU A 9 16.86 9.85 -16.60
CA LEU A 9 16.22 9.56 -17.88
C LEU A 9 14.71 9.44 -17.65
N LEU A 10 14.01 10.57 -17.75
CA LEU A 10 12.55 10.61 -17.83
C LEU A 10 12.16 10.54 -19.32
N LEU A 11 11.73 9.37 -19.79
CA LEU A 11 11.19 9.20 -21.15
C LEU A 11 9.77 9.76 -21.19
N MET A 12 9.64 11.06 -21.43
CA MET A 12 8.39 11.70 -21.85
C MET A 12 8.34 11.68 -23.37
N LEU A 13 7.59 10.74 -23.96
CA LEU A 13 7.19 10.82 -25.36
C LEU A 13 5.87 11.61 -25.42
N THR A 14 5.98 12.91 -25.71
CA THR A 14 4.86 13.72 -26.15
C THR A 14 4.61 13.45 -27.64
N GLU A 15 3.46 12.89 -27.99
CA GLU A 15 2.97 12.92 -29.38
C GLU A 15 1.60 13.61 -29.48
N TYR A 16 1.49 14.33 -30.59
CA TYR A 16 0.42 15.23 -31.00
C TYR A 16 -0.92 14.52 -31.18
N VAL A 17 -2.00 15.19 -30.75
CA VAL A 17 -3.37 14.79 -31.04
C VAL A 17 -3.65 14.98 -32.55
N LYS A 18 -3.86 13.88 -33.26
CA LYS A 18 -4.67 13.84 -34.48
C LYS A 18 -5.86 12.92 -34.23
N ALA A 19 -7.05 13.42 -34.51
CA ALA A 19 -8.28 12.65 -34.44
C ALA A 19 -8.47 11.80 -35.71
N SER A 20 -9.05 10.62 -35.48
CA SER A 20 -9.75 9.66 -36.37
C SER A 20 -8.99 8.43 -36.90
N GLU A 21 -9.65 7.29 -36.63
CA GLU A 21 -9.63 5.96 -37.26
C GLU A 21 -8.90 4.83 -36.52
N ASP A 22 -9.72 3.85 -36.11
CA ASP A 22 -9.43 2.52 -35.54
C ASP A 22 -8.43 2.46 -34.38
N ASN A 23 -8.87 2.91 -33.19
CA ASN A 23 -8.19 2.56 -31.95
C ASN A 23 -8.24 1.05 -31.75
N THR A 24 -7.14 0.38 -32.07
CA THR A 24 -6.98 -1.04 -31.83
C THR A 24 -6.85 -1.28 -30.33
N PHE A 25 -7.12 -2.50 -29.86
CA PHE A 25 -6.97 -2.87 -28.45
C PHE A 25 -5.59 -2.47 -27.87
N TYR A 26 -4.54 -2.51 -28.70
CA TYR A 26 -3.17 -2.18 -28.31
C TYR A 26 -2.95 -0.70 -28.01
N ASP A 27 -3.69 0.21 -28.67
CA ASP A 27 -3.55 1.66 -28.48
C ASP A 27 -4.14 2.14 -27.15
N GLN A 28 -4.93 1.29 -26.50
CA GLN A 28 -5.60 1.55 -25.22
C GLN A 28 -4.91 0.84 -24.06
N LEU A 29 -3.87 0.05 -24.34
CA LEU A 29 -3.09 -0.67 -23.36
C LEU A 29 -1.90 0.20 -22.93
N ASN A 30 -1.87 0.60 -21.66
CA ASN A 30 -0.73 1.29 -21.09
C ASN A 30 0.11 0.31 -20.27
N VAL A 31 1.42 0.35 -20.51
CA VAL A 31 2.42 -0.41 -19.77
C VAL A 31 3.30 0.58 -19.01
N GLY A 32 3.43 0.39 -17.71
CA GLY A 32 4.29 1.17 -16.84
C GLY A 32 4.98 0.26 -15.83
N GLY A 33 5.73 0.85 -14.91
CA GLY A 33 6.42 0.09 -13.88
C GLY A 33 7.46 0.92 -13.16
N PHE A 34 8.00 0.35 -12.10
CA PHE A 34 9.09 0.95 -11.33
C PHE A 34 9.98 -0.15 -10.74
N SER A 35 11.14 0.28 -10.24
CA SER A 35 12.07 -0.59 -9.53
C SER A 35 12.75 0.21 -8.43
N SER A 36 13.05 -0.45 -7.33
CA SER A 36 13.85 0.15 -6.26
C SER A 36 15.06 -0.73 -5.93
N ALA A 37 16.15 -0.07 -5.53
CA ALA A 37 17.37 -0.73 -5.08
C ALA A 37 17.88 -0.04 -3.81
N ALA A 38 18.40 -0.84 -2.88
CA ALA A 38 18.90 -0.34 -1.61
C ALA A 38 20.22 -0.99 -1.23
N ILE A 39 21.01 -0.25 -0.44
CA ILE A 39 22.18 -0.76 0.26
C ILE A 39 21.92 -0.62 1.75
N THR A 40 21.92 -1.75 2.45
CA THR A 40 21.66 -1.80 3.88
C THR A 40 22.94 -2.13 4.63
N LEU A 41 23.36 -1.22 5.52
CA LEU A 41 24.51 -1.39 6.39
C LEU A 41 24.02 -1.66 7.81
N HIS A 42 24.10 -2.91 8.25
CA HIS A 42 23.75 -3.28 9.61
C HIS A 42 24.93 -3.06 10.55
N ARG A 43 24.66 -2.64 11.80
CA ARG A 43 25.72 -2.45 12.82
C ARG A 43 26.38 -3.76 13.22
N ASP A 44 25.59 -4.83 13.30
CA ASP A 44 26.00 -6.17 13.73
C ASP A 44 25.76 -7.25 12.66
N ALA A 45 25.47 -6.83 11.42
CA ALA A 45 25.26 -7.72 10.29
C ALA A 45 26.01 -7.21 9.06
N LYS A 46 26.02 -8.04 8.01
CA LYS A 46 26.78 -7.75 6.79
C LYS A 46 26.13 -6.66 5.97
N ALA A 47 26.95 -6.02 5.14
CA ALA A 47 26.44 -5.13 4.11
C ALA A 47 25.65 -5.96 3.08
N GLU A 48 24.49 -5.45 2.71
CA GLU A 48 23.65 -6.04 1.68
C GLU A 48 23.34 -4.99 0.63
N ALA A 49 23.36 -5.38 -0.64
CA ALA A 49 22.85 -4.58 -1.73
C ALA A 49 21.81 -5.41 -2.50
N ALA A 50 20.61 -4.89 -2.69
CA ALA A 50 19.56 -5.60 -3.38
C ALA A 50 18.79 -4.68 -4.33
N ILE A 51 18.33 -5.23 -5.45
CA ILE A 51 17.13 -4.72 -6.11
C ILE A 51 15.98 -5.22 -5.25
N ASN A 52 15.23 -4.32 -4.63
CA ASN A 52 14.16 -4.71 -3.70
C ASN A 52 12.94 -5.22 -4.45
N GLU A 53 12.56 -4.54 -5.54
CA GLU A 53 11.38 -4.88 -6.31
C GLU A 53 11.53 -4.50 -7.79
N LEU A 54 10.84 -5.26 -8.64
CA LEU A 54 10.53 -4.91 -10.02
C LEU A 54 9.02 -5.01 -10.19
N ASN A 55 8.39 -3.90 -10.49
CA ASN A 55 6.94 -3.81 -10.57
C ASN A 55 6.51 -3.46 -12.01
N LEU A 56 5.57 -4.23 -12.56
CA LEU A 56 5.01 -4.06 -13.89
C LEU A 56 3.53 -3.73 -13.77
N LEU A 57 3.16 -2.58 -14.32
CA LEU A 57 1.80 -2.05 -14.34
C LEU A 57 1.22 -2.18 -15.74
N LEU A 58 0.07 -2.84 -15.84
CA LEU A 58 -0.70 -2.96 -17.08
C LEU A 58 -2.07 -2.36 -16.84
N SER A 59 -2.50 -1.45 -17.71
CA SER A 59 -3.86 -0.91 -17.66
C SER A 59 -4.46 -0.83 -19.04
N TRP A 60 -5.77 -1.04 -19.12
CA TRP A 60 -6.51 -0.90 -20.37
C TRP A 60 -7.80 -0.13 -20.13
N ASN A 61 -8.08 0.85 -21.00
CA ASN A 61 -9.31 1.64 -20.96
C ASN A 61 -9.66 2.16 -22.37
N ASN A 62 -10.87 1.85 -22.83
CA ASN A 62 -11.38 2.28 -24.15
C ASN A 62 -12.38 3.45 -24.09
N HIS A 63 -12.29 4.33 -23.09
CA HIS A 63 -13.34 5.33 -22.82
C HIS A 63 -14.75 4.70 -22.67
N SER A 64 -14.80 3.41 -22.38
CA SER A 64 -16.00 2.63 -22.16
C SER A 64 -16.30 2.59 -20.66
N ARG A 65 -17.41 1.95 -20.28
CA ARG A 65 -17.68 1.71 -18.86
C ARG A 65 -16.74 0.68 -18.22
N LEU A 66 -16.07 -0.15 -19.02
CA LEU A 66 -15.17 -1.18 -18.52
C LEU A 66 -13.70 -0.75 -18.66
N SER A 67 -12.93 -0.95 -17.60
CA SER A 67 -11.47 -0.80 -17.59
C SER A 67 -10.81 -1.95 -16.84
N PHE A 68 -9.53 -2.16 -17.11
CA PHE A 68 -8.71 -3.23 -16.54
C PHE A 68 -7.43 -2.66 -15.95
N PHE A 69 -6.97 -3.28 -14.86
CA PHE A 69 -5.68 -2.98 -14.26
C PHE A 69 -5.05 -4.25 -13.69
N SER A 70 -3.74 -4.40 -13.89
CA SER A 70 -2.92 -5.42 -13.27
C SER A 70 -1.58 -4.85 -12.81
N GLU A 71 -1.13 -5.32 -11.66
CA GLU A 71 0.20 -5.08 -11.11
C GLU A 71 0.84 -6.43 -10.79
N LEU A 72 2.00 -6.66 -11.38
CA LEU A 72 2.85 -7.82 -11.12
C LEU A 72 4.12 -7.33 -10.45
N GLU A 73 4.50 -7.97 -9.35
CA GLU A 73 5.70 -7.63 -8.60
C GLU A 73 6.65 -8.81 -8.54
N ILE A 74 7.93 -8.53 -8.77
CA ILE A 74 9.01 -9.46 -8.47
C ILE A 74 9.79 -8.88 -7.30
N GLU A 75 9.62 -9.49 -6.14
CA GLU A 75 10.38 -9.18 -4.94
C GLU A 75 11.80 -9.73 -5.07
N ARG A 76 12.75 -8.94 -4.57
CA ARG A 76 14.19 -9.23 -4.43
C ARG A 76 14.76 -10.07 -5.58
N PRO A 77 14.59 -9.63 -6.85
CA PRO A 77 15.01 -10.39 -8.04
C PRO A 77 16.53 -10.63 -8.07
N LEU A 78 17.29 -9.77 -7.39
CA LEU A 78 18.72 -9.87 -7.26
C LEU A 78 19.18 -9.26 -5.94
N ALA A 79 19.84 -10.07 -5.12
CA ALA A 79 20.51 -9.61 -3.90
C ALA A 79 21.99 -9.99 -3.92
N TRP A 80 22.81 -9.13 -3.33
CA TRP A 80 24.23 -9.32 -3.11
C TRP A 80 24.55 -9.21 -1.62
N ASN A 81 25.36 -10.14 -1.11
CA ASN A 81 25.93 -10.07 0.23
C ASN A 81 27.38 -10.58 0.22
N ASP A 82 28.15 -10.22 1.25
CA ASP A 82 29.59 -10.50 1.36
C ASP A 82 29.97 -12.00 1.22
N ASN A 83 29.05 -12.94 1.47
CA ASN A 83 29.33 -14.38 1.48
C ASN A 83 28.83 -15.15 0.25
N GLU A 84 27.57 -14.93 -0.13
CA GLU A 84 26.91 -15.64 -1.24
C GLU A 84 27.18 -14.96 -2.60
N ARG A 85 27.84 -13.80 -2.60
CA ARG A 85 28.05 -12.92 -3.76
C ARG A 85 26.72 -12.53 -4.40
N TYR A 86 26.10 -13.40 -5.19
CA TYR A 86 24.78 -13.12 -5.78
C TYR A 86 23.80 -14.23 -5.44
N SER A 87 22.62 -13.85 -4.93
CA SER A 87 21.55 -14.78 -4.60
C SER A 87 20.24 -14.31 -5.24
N ARG A 88 19.47 -15.28 -5.73
CA ARG A 88 18.08 -15.12 -6.17
C ARG A 88 17.13 -16.04 -5.39
N LYS A 89 17.63 -16.69 -4.33
CA LYS A 89 16.87 -17.68 -3.55
C LYS A 89 15.63 -17.09 -2.88
N GLU A 90 15.62 -15.78 -2.70
CA GLU A 90 14.56 -15.03 -2.03
C GLU A 90 13.68 -14.28 -3.03
N SER A 91 13.87 -14.50 -4.34
CA SER A 91 13.03 -13.87 -5.35
C SER A 91 11.65 -14.53 -5.40
N LYS A 92 10.60 -13.71 -5.29
CA LYS A 92 9.21 -14.15 -5.37
C LYS A 92 8.48 -13.35 -6.42
N LEU A 93 7.59 -14.00 -7.15
CA LEU A 93 6.66 -13.35 -8.07
C LEU A 93 5.30 -13.27 -7.37
N ASP A 94 4.79 -12.07 -7.20
CA ASP A 94 3.46 -11.81 -6.64
C ASP A 94 2.58 -11.06 -7.65
N LEU A 95 1.28 -11.39 -7.61
CA LEU A 95 0.24 -10.66 -8.30
C LEU A 95 -0.43 -9.74 -7.28
N GLU A 96 0.09 -8.52 -7.14
CA GLU A 96 -0.38 -7.55 -6.15
C GLU A 96 -1.80 -7.06 -6.44
N ARG A 97 -2.09 -6.74 -7.70
CA ARG A 97 -3.43 -6.29 -8.14
C ARG A 97 -3.82 -6.90 -9.48
N LEU A 98 -5.08 -7.29 -9.59
CA LEU A 98 -5.70 -7.71 -10.84
C LEU A 98 -7.19 -7.47 -10.75
N TYR A 99 -7.69 -6.42 -11.38
CA TYR A 99 -9.11 -6.09 -11.31
C TYR A 99 -9.68 -5.48 -12.58
N PHE A 100 -11.00 -5.57 -12.65
CA PHE A 100 -11.83 -4.89 -13.63
C PHE A 100 -12.69 -3.86 -12.92
N ASP A 101 -12.76 -2.66 -13.47
CA ASP A 101 -13.67 -1.61 -13.02
C ASP A 101 -14.81 -1.46 -14.03
N TYR A 102 -16.05 -1.46 -13.54
CA TYR A 102 -17.26 -1.14 -14.29
C TYR A 102 -17.86 0.16 -13.76
N ASN A 103 -17.77 1.21 -14.57
CA ASN A 103 -18.27 2.55 -14.26
C ASN A 103 -19.75 2.65 -14.62
N LEU A 104 -20.63 2.50 -13.62
CA LEU A 104 -22.08 2.57 -13.83
C LEU A 104 -22.53 4.03 -14.04
N SER A 105 -21.95 4.95 -13.27
CA SER A 105 -22.12 6.40 -13.38
C SER A 105 -20.88 7.12 -12.85
N GLU A 106 -20.85 8.45 -12.91
CA GLU A 106 -19.75 9.26 -12.35
C GLU A 106 -19.53 9.05 -10.84
N VAL A 107 -20.58 8.64 -10.12
CA VAL A 107 -20.56 8.51 -8.65
C VAL A 107 -20.75 7.08 -8.17
N VAL A 108 -20.97 6.10 -9.06
CA VAL A 108 -21.21 4.70 -8.69
C VAL A 108 -20.40 3.78 -9.62
N ASN A 109 -19.43 3.08 -9.06
CA ASN A 109 -18.52 2.22 -9.79
C ASN A 109 -18.32 0.89 -9.05
N PHE A 110 -18.12 -0.19 -9.80
CA PHE A 110 -17.87 -1.51 -9.25
C PHE A 110 -16.49 -2.01 -9.67
N ARG A 111 -15.70 -2.49 -8.71
CA ARG A 111 -14.43 -3.16 -8.94
C ARG A 111 -14.57 -4.64 -8.62
N PHE A 112 -14.03 -5.52 -9.46
CA PHE A 112 -14.02 -6.97 -9.24
C PHE A 112 -12.62 -7.52 -9.47
N GLY A 113 -12.16 -8.41 -8.58
CA GLY A 113 -10.84 -9.06 -8.67
C GLY A 113 -10.01 -8.87 -7.39
N ARG A 114 -8.69 -8.92 -7.53
CA ARG A 114 -7.72 -8.67 -6.47
C ARG A 114 -7.37 -7.19 -6.41
N PHE A 115 -7.63 -6.55 -5.28
CA PHE A 115 -7.33 -5.15 -5.06
C PHE A 115 -6.79 -4.92 -3.64
N LEU A 116 -6.04 -3.83 -3.47
CA LEU A 116 -5.60 -3.38 -2.15
C LEU A 116 -6.82 -3.08 -1.27
N THR A 117 -6.88 -3.70 -0.10
CA THR A 117 -7.99 -3.54 0.83
C THR A 117 -8.18 -2.04 1.12
N PRO A 118 -9.37 -1.46 0.87
CA PRO A 118 -9.61 -0.03 1.09
C PRO A 118 -9.69 0.39 2.57
N ASN A 119 -8.69 0.05 3.37
CA ASN A 119 -8.68 0.32 4.80
C ASN A 119 -8.03 1.66 5.16
N SER A 120 -6.99 2.07 4.45
CA SER A 120 -6.26 3.30 4.77
C SER A 120 -5.56 3.89 3.56
N ARG A 121 -5.15 5.16 3.68
CA ARG A 121 -4.43 5.86 2.61
C ARG A 121 -3.11 5.16 2.27
N TRP A 122 -2.30 4.80 3.25
CA TRP A 122 -1.04 4.08 3.03
C TRP A 122 -1.27 2.74 2.33
N ASN A 123 -2.32 2.01 2.71
CA ASN A 123 -2.60 0.73 2.06
C ASN A 123 -3.01 0.90 0.59
N LEU A 124 -3.66 2.02 0.24
CA LEU A 124 -4.08 2.33 -1.13
C LEU A 124 -2.94 2.92 -1.99
N PHE A 125 -1.94 3.55 -1.39
CA PHE A 125 -0.85 4.26 -2.08
C PHE A 125 0.54 3.74 -1.68
N ARG A 126 0.75 2.42 -1.67
CA ARG A 126 1.98 1.81 -1.12
C ARG A 126 3.24 1.95 -1.99
N ALA A 127 3.11 2.16 -3.30
CA ALA A 127 4.26 2.09 -4.21
C ALA A 127 5.27 3.23 -3.97
N PRO A 128 6.57 2.94 -3.76
CA PRO A 128 7.63 3.91 -4.01
C PRO A 128 7.54 4.38 -5.47
N PRO A 129 7.65 5.68 -5.84
CA PRO A 129 8.07 6.85 -5.06
C PRO A 129 6.91 7.69 -4.48
N LEU A 130 5.69 7.15 -4.39
CA LEU A 130 4.50 7.90 -3.95
C LEU A 130 4.41 8.10 -2.43
N MET A 131 5.43 7.65 -1.71
CA MET A 131 5.54 7.66 -0.26
C MET A 131 6.89 8.23 0.14
N TRP A 132 6.92 9.01 1.21
CA TRP A 132 8.16 9.62 1.71
C TRP A 132 9.18 8.62 2.24
N THR A 133 8.75 7.46 2.73
CA THR A 133 9.63 6.43 3.30
C THR A 133 9.55 5.14 2.50
N ASN A 134 10.70 4.48 2.32
CA ASN A 134 10.78 3.19 1.63
C ASN A 134 10.25 2.01 2.46
N SER A 135 10.13 2.19 3.78
CA SER A 135 9.58 1.19 4.68
C SER A 135 8.13 1.52 5.01
N ARG A 136 7.31 0.48 5.08
CA ARG A 136 5.92 0.57 5.50
C ARG A 136 5.79 0.80 7.03
N PRO A 137 4.83 1.64 7.50
CA PRO A 137 4.51 1.74 8.91
C PRO A 137 4.01 0.42 9.49
N LEU A 138 4.48 0.04 10.67
CA LEU A 138 4.18 -1.22 11.35
C LEU A 138 2.68 -1.47 11.47
N ALA A 139 1.91 -0.44 11.85
CA ALA A 139 0.46 -0.51 12.02
C ALA A 139 -0.28 -0.92 10.73
N THR A 140 0.29 -0.66 9.55
CA THR A 140 -0.32 -0.95 8.25
C THR A 140 0.11 -2.30 7.65
N SER A 141 1.00 -3.04 8.33
CA SER A 141 1.54 -4.32 7.87
C SER A 141 1.00 -5.54 8.62
N ARG A 142 0.51 -5.36 9.87
CA ARG A 142 0.20 -6.49 10.78
C ARG A 142 -1.23 -6.54 11.29
N LEU A 143 -2.03 -5.49 11.08
CA LEU A 143 -3.33 -5.36 11.75
C LEU A 143 -4.53 -5.73 10.88
N PHE A 144 -4.37 -5.78 9.55
CA PHE A 144 -5.46 -5.99 8.60
C PHE A 144 -4.96 -6.58 7.28
N PRO A 145 -5.84 -7.19 6.47
CA PRO A 145 -5.53 -7.70 5.13
C PRO A 145 -5.01 -6.62 4.20
N ILE A 146 -3.86 -6.90 3.57
CA ILE A 146 -3.23 -6.03 2.57
C ILE A 146 -4.08 -5.93 1.30
N ALA A 147 -4.48 -7.08 0.76
CA ALA A 147 -5.27 -7.23 -0.44
C ALA A 147 -6.54 -8.01 -0.14
N THR A 148 -7.54 -7.86 -1.00
CA THR A 148 -8.81 -8.59 -0.95
C THR A 148 -9.15 -9.08 -2.36
N ASN A 149 -9.52 -10.36 -2.49
CA ASN A 149 -10.06 -10.90 -3.74
C ASN A 149 -11.59 -10.87 -3.67
N GLY A 150 -12.21 -9.90 -4.33
CA GLY A 150 -13.65 -9.76 -4.22
C GLY A 150 -14.24 -8.64 -5.05
N ILE A 151 -15.18 -7.91 -4.45
CA ILE A 151 -15.89 -6.81 -5.08
C ILE A 151 -15.81 -5.54 -4.21
N THR A 152 -15.67 -4.38 -4.86
CA THR A 152 -15.82 -3.07 -4.23
C THR A 152 -16.85 -2.22 -4.97
N LEU A 153 -17.82 -1.67 -4.26
CA LEU A 153 -18.66 -0.56 -4.70
C LEU A 153 -18.03 0.74 -4.22
N HIS A 154 -17.78 1.68 -5.13
CA HIS A 154 -17.11 2.94 -4.79
C HIS A 154 -17.58 4.12 -5.62
N GLY A 155 -17.32 5.32 -5.11
CA GLY A 155 -17.68 6.57 -5.76
C GLY A 155 -17.20 7.80 -5.00
N ALA A 156 -17.35 8.95 -5.63
CA ALA A 156 -17.05 10.27 -5.06
C ALA A 156 -18.26 11.18 -5.25
N LEU A 157 -18.67 11.87 -4.18
CA LEU A 157 -19.76 12.82 -4.18
C LEU A 157 -19.18 14.23 -3.97
N PRO A 158 -19.14 15.07 -5.02
CA PRO A 158 -18.69 16.45 -4.86
C PRO A 158 -19.73 17.28 -4.09
N PHE A 159 -19.29 17.98 -3.06
CA PHE A 159 -20.09 18.91 -2.27
C PHE A 159 -19.34 20.22 -2.04
N LYS A 160 -19.64 21.23 -2.86
CA LYS A 160 -18.95 22.53 -2.88
C LYS A 160 -17.44 22.35 -3.07
N ASN A 161 -16.64 22.66 -2.04
CA ASN A 161 -15.17 22.60 -2.07
C ASN A 161 -14.64 21.31 -1.41
N VAL A 162 -15.52 20.33 -1.21
CA VAL A 162 -15.22 19.09 -0.50
C VAL A 162 -15.68 17.92 -1.37
N GLU A 163 -14.91 16.85 -1.40
CA GLU A 163 -15.28 15.61 -2.06
C GLU A 163 -15.41 14.50 -1.02
N LEU A 164 -16.59 13.87 -0.95
CA LEU A 164 -16.83 12.70 -0.11
C LEU A 164 -16.64 11.44 -0.94
N GLU A 165 -15.56 10.70 -0.69
CA GLU A 165 -15.33 9.39 -1.28
C GLU A 165 -15.87 8.29 -0.37
N TYR A 166 -16.43 7.24 -0.97
CA TYR A 166 -16.85 6.04 -0.26
C TYR A 166 -16.40 4.78 -1.00
N LYS A 167 -16.07 3.75 -0.22
CA LYS A 167 -15.71 2.42 -0.71
C LYS A 167 -16.35 1.39 0.20
N LEU A 168 -17.19 0.51 -0.34
CA LEU A 168 -17.77 -0.64 0.33
C LEU A 168 -17.21 -1.90 -0.33
N PHE A 169 -16.64 -2.81 0.43
CA PHE A 169 -15.96 -3.98 -0.14
C PHE A 169 -16.25 -5.26 0.63
N THR A 170 -16.19 -6.37 -0.08
CA THR A 170 -16.27 -7.71 0.50
C THR A 170 -15.43 -8.67 -0.33
N GLU A 171 -14.78 -9.59 0.36
CA GLU A 171 -14.14 -10.75 -0.21
C GLU A 171 -15.19 -11.69 -0.78
N LEU A 172 -14.86 -12.28 -1.93
CA LEU A 172 -15.67 -13.31 -2.59
C LEU A 172 -14.89 -14.62 -2.72
N LEU A 173 -13.55 -14.55 -2.73
CA LEU A 173 -12.66 -15.67 -2.87
C LEU A 173 -11.52 -15.52 -1.87
N GLU A 174 -11.20 -16.58 -1.14
CA GLU A 174 -10.05 -16.60 -0.25
C GLU A 174 -8.76 -16.57 -1.06
N ASP A 175 -7.70 -15.99 -0.49
CA ASP A 175 -6.40 -15.98 -1.14
C ASP A 175 -5.88 -17.41 -1.35
N GLN A 176 -5.42 -17.68 -2.57
CA GLN A 176 -4.96 -19.01 -2.99
C GLN A 176 -3.45 -19.17 -2.78
N GLN A 177 -2.71 -18.07 -2.63
CA GLN A 177 -1.29 -18.13 -2.29
C GLN A 177 -1.11 -18.19 -0.77
N GLN A 178 -0.49 -19.28 -0.33
CA GLN A 178 -0.20 -19.54 1.07
C GLN A 178 1.30 -19.37 1.31
N ASP A 179 1.73 -18.19 1.77
CA ASP A 179 3.07 -18.05 2.36
C ASP A 179 3.00 -18.43 3.84
N ASN A 180 3.83 -19.37 4.26
CA ASN A 180 3.84 -19.92 5.62
C ASN A 180 4.30 -18.89 6.67
N ASN A 181 4.89 -17.77 6.24
CA ASN A 181 5.41 -16.74 7.15
C ASN A 181 4.55 -15.47 7.21
N GLU A 182 3.39 -15.44 6.54
CA GLU A 182 2.51 -14.28 6.50
C GLU A 182 1.21 -14.48 7.28
N LEU A 183 0.66 -13.37 7.78
CA LEU A 183 -0.64 -13.36 8.44
C LEU A 183 -1.72 -13.52 7.38
N GLN A 184 -2.46 -14.62 7.47
CA GLN A 184 -3.53 -14.90 6.54
C GLN A 184 -4.85 -14.36 7.07
N PHE A 185 -5.50 -13.58 6.23
CA PHE A 185 -6.80 -12.98 6.54
C PHE A 185 -7.85 -13.51 5.57
N GLU A 186 -9.07 -13.65 6.06
CA GLU A 186 -10.21 -14.19 5.30
C GLU A 186 -11.51 -13.56 5.80
N HIS A 187 -12.60 -13.81 5.09
CA HIS A 187 -13.92 -13.25 5.33
C HIS A 187 -13.89 -11.71 5.44
N VAL A 188 -13.05 -11.09 4.62
CA VAL A 188 -12.78 -9.65 4.68
C VAL A 188 -13.97 -8.87 4.15
N ARG A 189 -14.48 -7.91 4.93
CA ARG A 189 -15.50 -6.97 4.47
C ARG A 189 -15.38 -5.66 5.23
N GLY A 190 -15.74 -4.57 4.59
CA GLY A 190 -15.67 -3.29 5.24
C GLY A 190 -16.15 -2.13 4.41
N ALA A 191 -16.00 -0.96 5.00
CA ALA A 191 -16.22 0.32 4.35
C ALA A 191 -15.12 1.30 4.73
N ARG A 192 -14.79 2.20 3.81
CA ARG A 192 -14.03 3.42 4.08
C ARG A 192 -14.74 4.60 3.49
N PHE A 193 -14.77 5.68 4.26
CA PHE A 193 -15.26 6.99 3.84
C PHE A 193 -14.10 7.97 4.00
N SER A 194 -13.89 8.84 3.02
CA SER A 194 -12.91 9.92 3.14
C SER A 194 -13.45 11.24 2.64
N VAL A 195 -13.02 12.30 3.31
CA VAL A 195 -13.39 13.67 3.00
C VAL A 195 -12.13 14.38 2.51
N LYS A 196 -12.15 14.82 1.26
CA LYS A 196 -11.03 15.51 0.61
C LYS A 196 -11.36 16.99 0.42
N SER A 197 -10.47 17.84 0.91
CA SER A 197 -10.45 19.30 0.72
C SER A 197 -9.00 19.75 0.71
N ASP A 198 -8.60 20.71 1.55
CA ASP A 198 -7.19 21.04 1.82
C ASP A 198 -6.48 19.93 2.64
N SER A 199 -7.25 18.99 3.16
CA SER A 199 -6.79 17.78 3.84
C SER A 199 -7.61 16.59 3.38
N ASP A 200 -7.03 15.39 3.44
CA ASP A 200 -7.72 14.12 3.22
C ASP A 200 -7.85 13.43 4.58
N ILE A 201 -9.07 13.18 5.01
CA ILE A 201 -9.37 12.52 6.29
C ILE A 201 -10.25 11.30 6.00
N GLY A 202 -9.78 10.12 6.37
CA GLY A 202 -10.46 8.84 6.19
C GLY A 202 -10.89 8.20 7.50
N ILE A 203 -12.03 7.51 7.46
CA ILE A 203 -12.47 6.57 8.48
C ILE A 203 -12.77 5.22 7.83
N SER A 204 -12.33 4.13 8.46
CA SER A 204 -12.58 2.77 8.00
C SER A 204 -13.19 1.89 9.09
N ILE A 205 -14.06 0.98 8.65
CA ILE A 205 -14.72 -0.04 9.47
C ILE A 205 -14.59 -1.38 8.77
N LEU A 206 -13.93 -2.33 9.41
CA LEU A 206 -13.64 -3.65 8.82
C LEU A 206 -14.07 -4.79 9.73
N SER A 207 -14.39 -5.91 9.11
CA SER A 207 -14.61 -7.21 9.74
C SER A 207 -13.82 -8.26 8.94
N PHE A 208 -13.04 -9.09 9.61
CA PHE A 208 -12.22 -10.15 8.99
C PHE A 208 -11.88 -11.22 10.04
N SER A 209 -11.38 -12.37 9.60
CA SER A 209 -10.79 -13.39 10.46
C SER A 209 -9.32 -13.55 10.12
N GLU A 210 -8.51 -13.88 11.12
CA GLU A 210 -7.08 -14.19 10.96
C GLU A 210 -6.93 -15.72 11.08
N ARG A 211 -6.39 -16.42 10.07
CA ARG A 211 -6.13 -17.86 10.14
C ARG A 211 -4.98 -18.15 11.07
N ASP A 212 -5.10 -19.25 11.81
CA ASP A 212 -3.98 -19.75 12.62
C ASP A 212 -2.97 -20.44 11.70
N ALA A 213 -1.76 -19.85 11.61
CA ALA A 213 -0.67 -20.31 10.76
C ALA A 213 -0.24 -21.77 11.05
N PHE A 214 -0.54 -22.30 12.25
CA PHE A 214 -0.14 -23.66 12.63
C PHE A 214 -1.14 -24.76 12.28
N ASN A 215 -2.44 -24.45 12.20
CA ASN A 215 -3.49 -25.49 12.09
C ASN A 215 -4.41 -25.31 10.88
N GLY A 216 -4.28 -24.23 10.10
CA GLY A 216 -5.10 -23.99 8.90
C GLY A 216 -6.59 -23.76 9.19
N LEU A 217 -6.99 -23.64 10.46
CA LEU A 217 -8.35 -23.31 10.88
C LEU A 217 -8.53 -21.80 10.93
N SER A 218 -9.73 -21.34 10.55
CA SER A 218 -10.20 -19.97 10.79
C SER A 218 -9.98 -19.60 12.25
N GLY A 219 -9.06 -18.67 12.50
CA GLY A 219 -8.70 -18.23 13.85
C GLY A 219 -9.67 -17.17 14.36
N ALA A 220 -9.15 -16.20 15.12
CA ALA A 220 -9.99 -15.18 15.74
C ALA A 220 -10.59 -14.23 14.68
N SER A 221 -11.90 -13.97 14.80
CA SER A 221 -12.56 -12.91 14.05
C SER A 221 -12.42 -11.56 14.75
N TYR A 222 -12.15 -10.54 13.96
CA TYR A 222 -11.90 -9.17 14.39
C TYR A 222 -12.87 -8.19 13.73
N ARG A 223 -13.22 -7.15 14.48
CA ARG A 223 -13.79 -5.90 13.97
C ARG A 223 -12.77 -4.80 14.20
N MET A 224 -12.59 -3.91 13.23
CA MET A 224 -11.57 -2.87 13.30
C MET A 224 -12.16 -1.51 12.94
N LEU A 225 -11.65 -0.49 13.64
CA LEU A 225 -11.80 0.91 13.31
C LEU A 225 -10.45 1.48 12.89
N GLY A 226 -10.43 2.22 11.79
CA GLY A 226 -9.28 2.97 11.34
C GLY A 226 -9.61 4.44 11.16
N LEU A 227 -8.63 5.30 11.45
CA LEU A 227 -8.64 6.71 11.06
C LEU A 227 -7.32 7.00 10.35
N ASP A 228 -7.39 7.71 9.24
CA ASP A 228 -6.23 8.15 8.47
C ASP A 228 -6.36 9.62 8.10
N PHE A 229 -5.24 10.33 8.02
CA PHE A 229 -5.23 11.70 7.53
C PHE A 229 -3.94 12.07 6.82
N VAL A 230 -4.04 13.01 5.88
CA VAL A 230 -2.92 13.83 5.42
C VAL A 230 -3.36 15.29 5.31
N THR A 231 -2.48 16.19 5.75
CA THR A 231 -2.72 17.64 5.71
C THR A 231 -1.40 18.36 5.46
N ASN A 232 -1.49 19.58 4.96
CA ASN A 232 -0.33 20.46 4.77
C ASN A 232 -0.40 21.61 5.76
N LEU A 233 0.67 21.79 6.53
CA LEU A 233 0.90 22.97 7.36
C LEU A 233 2.01 23.79 6.71
N TYR A 234 1.64 24.84 5.99
CA TYR A 234 2.52 25.57 5.07
C TYR A 234 3.10 24.63 4.01
N GLU A 235 4.42 24.45 3.97
CA GLU A 235 5.11 23.53 3.06
C GLU A 235 5.39 22.16 3.71
N THR A 236 4.99 21.95 4.97
CA THR A 236 5.18 20.67 5.67
C THR A 236 3.97 19.77 5.50
N GLU A 237 4.18 18.55 4.98
CA GLU A 237 3.15 17.52 4.99
C GLU A 237 3.15 16.80 6.33
N ILE A 238 1.97 16.62 6.91
CA ILE A 238 1.73 15.81 8.11
C ILE A 238 0.73 14.73 7.75
N SER A 239 1.10 13.46 7.99
CA SER A 239 0.23 12.31 7.79
C SER A 239 0.25 11.38 8.99
N GLY A 240 -0.81 10.61 9.15
CA GLY A 240 -0.87 9.59 10.19
C GLY A 240 -2.05 8.65 10.02
N GLU A 241 -1.93 7.48 10.63
CA GLU A 241 -2.99 6.48 10.68
C GLU A 241 -3.04 5.86 12.07
N VAL A 242 -4.24 5.54 12.54
CA VAL A 242 -4.49 4.83 13.79
C VAL A 242 -5.52 3.73 13.57
N PHE A 243 -5.26 2.57 14.14
CA PHE A 243 -6.11 1.40 14.04
C PHE A 243 -6.34 0.79 15.42
N GLN A 244 -7.58 0.38 15.65
CA GLN A 244 -7.97 -0.39 16.82
C GLN A 244 -8.82 -1.57 16.36
N ARG A 245 -8.40 -2.79 16.72
CA ARG A 245 -9.18 -4.00 16.47
C ARG A 245 -9.68 -4.63 17.77
N PHE A 246 -10.85 -5.22 17.68
CA PHE A 246 -11.54 -5.92 18.76
C PHE A 246 -11.89 -7.32 18.28
N THR A 247 -11.69 -8.33 19.12
CA THR A 247 -12.19 -9.68 18.83
C THR A 247 -13.72 -9.68 18.80
N SER A 248 -14.34 -10.65 18.12
CA SER A 248 -15.80 -10.82 18.16
C SER A 248 -16.39 -11.01 19.57
N LYS A 249 -15.55 -11.34 20.57
CA LYS A 249 -15.91 -11.45 21.99
C LYS A 249 -15.72 -10.14 22.77
N GLY A 250 -15.42 -9.03 22.09
CA GLY A 250 -15.26 -7.70 22.69
C GLY A 250 -13.92 -7.45 23.40
N LYS A 251 -12.98 -8.41 23.37
CA LYS A 251 -11.63 -8.23 23.92
C LYS A 251 -10.76 -7.42 22.97
N GLU A 252 -9.77 -6.71 23.49
CA GLU A 252 -8.73 -6.04 22.69
C GLU A 252 -8.09 -7.05 21.74
N GLY A 253 -8.15 -6.75 20.44
CA GLY A 253 -7.52 -7.58 19.40
C GLY A 253 -6.15 -7.07 18.99
N GLY A 254 -5.79 -5.83 19.36
CA GLY A 254 -4.57 -5.13 19.00
C GLY A 254 -4.85 -3.71 18.52
N SER A 255 -3.80 -2.91 18.46
CA SER A 255 -3.85 -1.51 18.05
C SER A 255 -2.52 -1.09 17.44
N GLY A 256 -2.53 -0.01 16.69
CA GLY A 256 -1.31 0.57 16.16
C GLY A 256 -1.56 1.93 15.57
N ALA A 257 -0.53 2.76 15.57
CA ALA A 257 -0.60 4.10 15.00
C ALA A 257 0.75 4.52 14.43
N TYR A 258 0.72 5.46 13.50
CA TYR A 258 1.91 6.23 13.17
C TYR A 258 1.55 7.69 12.89
N ILE A 259 2.54 8.56 13.07
CA ILE A 259 2.53 9.93 12.59
C ILE A 259 3.84 10.20 11.85
N GLN A 260 3.74 10.88 10.72
CA GLN A 260 4.85 11.21 9.85
C GLN A 260 4.81 12.68 9.46
N THR A 261 5.99 13.28 9.37
CA THR A 261 6.18 14.63 8.87
C THR A 261 7.19 14.62 7.73
N ALA A 262 6.95 15.43 6.71
CA ALA A 262 7.91 15.72 5.64
C ALA A 262 8.11 17.24 5.57
N VAL A 263 9.24 17.70 6.11
CA VAL A 263 9.56 19.12 6.25
C VAL A 263 10.56 19.51 5.17
N PRO A 264 10.26 20.50 4.30
CA PRO A 264 11.22 20.96 3.32
C PRO A 264 12.37 21.68 4.02
N ILE A 265 13.61 21.37 3.63
CA ILE A 265 14.81 22.02 4.14
C ILE A 265 15.27 23.10 3.16
N LYS A 266 15.60 22.69 1.93
CA LYS A 266 16.09 23.58 0.88
C LYS A 266 16.03 22.92 -0.49
N GLY A 267 15.48 23.61 -1.48
CA GLY A 267 15.32 23.05 -2.82
C GLY A 267 14.38 21.85 -2.77
N ASN A 268 14.81 20.71 -3.29
CA ASN A 268 14.03 19.47 -3.28
C ASN A 268 14.39 18.53 -2.11
N TRP A 269 15.10 19.04 -1.09
CA TRP A 269 15.49 18.25 0.07
C TRP A 269 14.44 18.30 1.17
N TYR A 270 14.05 17.13 1.68
CA TYR A 270 13.06 16.97 2.75
C TYR A 270 13.65 16.23 3.94
N TRP A 271 13.36 16.74 5.14
CA TRP A 271 13.54 16.03 6.39
C TRP A 271 12.28 15.25 6.71
N ILE A 272 12.40 13.93 6.81
CA ILE A 272 11.28 13.06 7.15
C ILE A 272 11.47 12.51 8.55
N THR A 273 10.39 12.48 9.33
CA THR A 273 10.37 11.83 10.64
C THR A 273 9.08 11.04 10.79
N ARG A 274 9.19 9.76 11.17
CA ARG A 274 8.06 8.89 11.50
C ARG A 274 8.19 8.31 12.91
N LEU A 275 7.11 8.41 13.67
CA LEU A 275 6.90 7.76 14.95
C LEU A 275 5.78 6.74 14.79
N GLU A 276 6.01 5.50 15.18
CA GLU A 276 5.02 4.43 15.08
C GLU A 276 4.90 3.62 16.36
N SER A 277 3.74 3.02 16.59
CA SER A 277 3.41 2.15 17.71
C SER A 277 2.60 0.95 17.20
N LEU A 278 2.86 -0.22 17.75
CA LEU A 278 2.10 -1.43 17.47
C LEU A 278 1.94 -2.25 18.76
N ASN A 279 0.71 -2.72 19.00
CA ASN A 279 0.36 -3.67 20.06
C ASN A 279 -0.46 -4.83 19.47
N ARG A 280 0.01 -6.07 19.62
CA ARG A 280 -0.72 -7.29 19.24
C ARG A 280 -0.70 -8.30 20.39
N PRO A 281 -1.86 -8.61 21.02
CA PRO A 281 -1.92 -9.45 22.22
C PRO A 281 -1.38 -10.88 22.06
N ASN A 282 -1.42 -11.44 20.85
CA ASN A 282 -1.01 -12.82 20.57
C ASN A 282 0.46 -12.95 20.13
N GLU A 283 1.16 -11.83 19.89
CA GLU A 283 2.60 -11.84 19.63
C GLU A 283 3.33 -11.65 20.97
N GLY A 284 3.56 -12.78 21.66
CA GLY A 284 4.20 -12.81 22.95
C GLY A 284 5.64 -12.28 22.95
N VAL A 285 5.81 -11.08 23.52
CA VAL A 285 6.77 -10.75 24.58
C VAL A 285 8.13 -11.47 24.54
N SER A 286 9.13 -10.86 23.90
CA SER A 286 10.49 -10.88 24.46
C SER A 286 10.65 -9.66 25.37
N SER A 287 10.40 -9.87 26.66
CA SER A 287 10.63 -8.94 27.78
C SER A 287 9.87 -7.60 27.77
N THR A 288 9.00 -7.42 28.78
CA THR A 288 8.30 -6.18 29.19
C THR A 288 7.29 -5.59 28.19
N GLY A 289 6.11 -5.24 28.68
CA GLY A 289 5.05 -4.55 27.92
C GLY A 289 5.53 -3.20 27.41
N ARG A 290 6.23 -3.21 26.27
CA ARG A 290 6.60 -2.04 25.50
C ARG A 290 5.66 -1.95 24.31
N CYS A 291 4.96 -0.83 24.23
CA CYS A 291 4.68 -0.17 22.97
C CYS A 291 5.94 -0.27 22.09
N ASN A 292 5.89 -1.04 20.99
CA ASN A 292 7.00 -1.10 20.05
C ASN A 292 7.04 0.23 19.31
N THR A 293 7.75 1.20 19.89
CA THR A 293 7.99 2.49 19.27
C THR A 293 9.18 2.40 18.35
N ARG A 294 8.97 2.61 17.05
CA ARG A 294 10.06 2.75 16.08
C ARG A 294 10.12 4.20 15.62
N PHE A 295 11.35 4.69 15.52
CA PHE A 295 11.69 6.01 15.03
C PHE A 295 12.48 5.85 13.74
N GLU A 296 12.04 6.52 12.69
CA GLU A 296 12.77 6.61 11.44
C GLU A 296 12.93 8.06 11.04
N SER A 297 14.13 8.39 10.57
CA SER A 297 14.44 9.69 10.00
C SER A 297 15.27 9.52 8.75
N PHE A 298 14.90 10.27 7.71
CA PHE A 298 15.54 10.26 6.42
C PHE A 298 15.74 11.69 5.92
N CYS A 299 16.78 11.87 5.10
CA CYS A 299 17.07 13.13 4.42
C CYS A 299 17.48 12.80 2.99
N TRP A 300 16.69 13.28 2.03
CA TRP A 300 16.96 13.21 0.59
C TRP A 300 16.37 14.43 -0.11
#